data_AF-A0A258RFP4-F1
#
_entry.id   AF-A0A258RFP4-F1
#
_cell.length_a   1.000
_cell.length_b   1.000
_cell.length_c   1.000
_cell.angle_alpha   90.00
_cell.angle_beta   90.00
_cell.angle_gamma   90.00
#
_symmetry.space_group_name_H-M   'P 1'
#
loop_
_entity.id
_entity.type
_entity.pdbx_description
1 polymer ?
#
loop_
_entity_poly.entity_id
_entity_poly.type
_entity_poly.pdbx_seq_one_letter_code
_entity_poly.pdbx_strand_id
1 'polypeptide(L)'
;MFHGESVLQPQATVGPFAPVAQKQSRPATSVTFPPATESNLSLPPRPLRWLFLDLNSYFASVEQQLNPALYGKPILVAPIKLPNIFAYLSAARRDLQSQQPQAHPELFERRAL
;
A
#
# COMPACT_ATOMS: atom_id res chain seq x y z
N MET A 1 1.84 -9.10 -68.72
CA MET A 1 2.64 -9.98 -67.83
C MET A 1 3.01 -9.18 -66.59
N PHE A 2 2.29 -9.36 -65.49
CA PHE A 2 2.70 -8.89 -64.16
C PHE A 2 2.27 -9.97 -63.16
N HIS A 3 3.25 -10.56 -62.49
CA HIS A 3 3.05 -11.58 -61.47
C HIS A 3 2.63 -10.89 -60.17
N GLY A 4 1.50 -11.31 -59.58
CA GLY A 4 1.11 -10.94 -58.23
C GLY A 4 1.79 -11.88 -57.23
N GLU A 5 2.78 -11.38 -56.50
CA GLU A 5 3.33 -12.12 -55.36
C GLU A 5 2.39 -11.97 -54.16
N SER A 6 1.80 -13.09 -53.76
CA SER A 6 1.06 -13.23 -52.51
C SER A 6 2.07 -13.42 -51.37
N VAL A 7 2.48 -12.32 -50.73
CA VAL A 7 3.24 -12.38 -49.49
C VAL A 7 2.30 -12.75 -48.35
N LEU A 8 2.38 -14.00 -47.90
CA LEU A 8 1.78 -14.48 -46.66
C LEU A 8 2.30 -13.64 -45.49
N GLN A 9 1.41 -12.96 -44.77
CA GLN A 9 1.74 -12.37 -43.47
C GLN A 9 2.02 -13.48 -42.46
N PRO A 10 3.14 -13.46 -41.70
CA PRO A 10 3.26 -14.33 -40.55
C PRO A 10 2.27 -13.85 -39.47
N GLN A 11 1.31 -14.71 -39.14
CA GLN A 11 0.46 -14.53 -37.97
C GLN A 11 1.34 -14.41 -36.72
N ALA A 12 1.20 -13.32 -35.98
CA ALA A 12 1.84 -13.15 -34.68
C ALA A 12 1.18 -14.10 -33.68
N THR A 13 1.79 -15.26 -33.46
CA THR A 13 1.51 -16.11 -32.30
C THR A 13 1.89 -15.34 -31.04
N VAL A 14 0.90 -14.75 -30.38
CA VAL A 14 1.07 -14.13 -29.05
C VAL A 14 1.12 -15.26 -28.02
N GLY A 15 2.33 -15.78 -27.77
CA GLY A 15 2.62 -16.56 -26.57
C GLY A 15 2.75 -15.67 -25.33
N PRO A 16 2.52 -16.18 -24.10
CA PRO A 16 2.35 -15.35 -22.90
C PRO A 16 3.63 -14.73 -22.31
N PHE A 17 4.79 -14.84 -22.95
CA PHE A 17 6.05 -14.31 -22.40
C PHE A 17 6.93 -13.73 -23.51
N ALA A 18 6.70 -12.47 -23.85
CA ALA A 18 7.70 -11.67 -24.54
C ALA A 18 8.77 -11.25 -23.52
N PRO A 19 10.08 -11.47 -23.78
CA PRO A 19 11.12 -10.91 -22.93
C PRO A 19 11.11 -9.39 -23.06
N VAL A 20 10.91 -8.69 -21.95
CA VAL A 20 11.09 -7.23 -21.86
C VAL A 20 12.55 -6.93 -22.22
N ALA A 21 12.76 -6.30 -23.37
CA ALA A 21 14.05 -5.72 -23.73
C ALA A 21 14.46 -4.73 -22.62
N GLN A 22 15.54 -5.03 -21.90
CA GLN A 22 16.17 -4.10 -20.96
C GLN A 22 16.65 -2.88 -21.74
N LYS A 23 15.82 -1.82 -21.72
CA LYS A 23 16.13 -0.53 -22.30
C LYS A 23 17.26 0.09 -21.48
N GLN A 24 18.45 0.01 -22.05
CA GLN A 24 19.65 0.85 -21.84
C GLN A 24 19.58 1.81 -20.66
N SER A 25 20.49 1.57 -19.71
CA SER A 25 20.87 2.44 -18.62
C SER A 25 20.93 3.90 -19.08
N ARG A 26 19.97 4.73 -18.64
CA ARG A 26 20.06 6.18 -18.79
C ARG A 26 21.35 6.66 -18.13
N PRO A 27 22.14 7.53 -18.76
CA PRO A 27 23.18 8.25 -18.03
C PRO A 27 22.49 9.02 -16.90
N ALA A 28 23.03 8.88 -15.68
CA ALA A 28 22.60 9.69 -14.55
C ALA A 28 22.93 11.14 -14.87
N THR A 29 21.94 11.89 -15.38
CA THR A 29 22.03 13.34 -15.46
C THR A 29 22.05 13.84 -14.03
N SER A 30 23.21 14.27 -13.54
CA SER A 30 23.33 14.99 -12.29
C SER A 30 22.48 16.26 -12.40
N VAL A 31 21.28 16.23 -11.84
CA VAL A 31 20.44 17.41 -11.68
C VAL A 31 21.10 18.24 -10.59
N THR A 32 21.85 19.28 -10.99
CA THR A 32 22.27 20.33 -10.06
C THR A 32 21.02 21.05 -9.59
N PHE A 33 20.60 20.80 -8.36
CA PHE A 33 19.56 21.59 -7.72
C PHE A 33 20.13 22.99 -7.48
N PRO A 34 19.48 24.08 -7.95
CA PRO A 34 19.87 25.42 -7.53
C PRO A 34 19.81 25.48 -6.00
N PRO A 35 20.72 26.25 -5.35
CA PRO A 35 20.63 26.44 -3.90
C PRO A 35 19.22 26.93 -3.59
N ALA A 36 18.55 26.24 -2.65
CA ALA A 36 17.21 26.58 -2.24
C ALA A 36 17.20 28.05 -1.85
N THR A 37 16.68 28.89 -2.75
CA THR A 37 16.38 30.27 -2.39
C THR A 37 15.17 30.11 -1.50
N GLU A 38 15.39 30.19 -0.19
CA GLU A 38 14.37 30.27 0.85
C GLU A 38 13.42 31.41 0.45
N SER A 39 12.42 31.08 -0.35
CA SER A 39 11.36 32.02 -0.70
C SER A 39 10.61 32.24 0.59
N ASN A 40 10.96 33.32 1.29
CA ASN A 40 10.24 33.80 2.45
C ASN A 40 8.80 34.07 2.00
N LEU A 41 7.95 33.05 2.12
CA LEU A 41 6.56 33.08 1.70
C LEU A 41 5.81 33.90 2.75
N SER A 42 6.00 35.22 2.70
CA SER A 42 5.15 36.18 3.39
C SER A 42 3.79 36.15 2.72
N LEU A 43 2.99 35.14 3.11
CA LEU A 43 1.63 35.01 2.65
C LEU A 43 0.79 36.04 3.41
N PRO A 44 0.00 36.87 2.71
CA PRO A 44 -0.88 37.81 3.39
C PRO A 44 -1.85 37.06 4.31
N PRO A 45 -2.23 37.63 5.47
CA PRO A 45 -3.13 36.97 6.41
C PRO A 45 -4.47 36.71 5.73
N ARG A 46 -4.70 35.46 5.34
CA ARG A 46 -5.99 35.00 4.84
C ARG A 46 -6.70 34.32 6.00
N PRO A 47 -7.81 34.88 6.52
CA PRO A 47 -8.65 34.11 7.44
C PRO A 47 -9.06 32.81 6.74
N LEU A 48 -8.91 31.67 7.42
CA LEU A 48 -9.31 30.36 6.89
C LEU A 48 -10.81 30.37 6.58
N ARG A 49 -11.17 30.23 5.30
CA ARG A 49 -12.54 30.33 4.79
C ARG A 49 -13.18 28.98 4.45
N TRP A 50 -12.58 27.89 4.94
CA TRP A 50 -12.96 26.47 4.81
C TRP A 50 -12.16 25.72 3.74
N LEU A 51 -11.87 24.46 4.02
CA LEU A 51 -11.14 23.52 3.17
C LEU A 51 -11.94 22.22 3.10
N PHE A 52 -12.28 21.80 1.89
CA PHE A 52 -12.84 20.48 1.64
C PHE A 52 -11.71 19.58 1.14
N LEU A 53 -11.52 18.46 1.82
CA LEU A 53 -10.50 17.46 1.49
C LEU A 53 -11.17 16.10 1.41
N ASP A 54 -11.06 15.47 0.25
CA ASP A 54 -11.44 14.08 0.03
C ASP A 54 -10.18 13.30 -0.36
N LEU A 55 -10.01 12.13 0.24
CA LEU A 55 -8.93 11.22 -0.08
C LEU A 55 -9.45 10.12 -0.99
N ASN A 56 -9.00 10.13 -2.24
CA ASN A 56 -9.36 9.12 -3.23
C ASN A 56 -9.10 7.72 -2.69
N SER A 57 -10.15 6.91 -2.62
CA SER A 57 -10.06 5.47 -2.28
C SER A 57 -9.32 5.19 -0.96
N TYR A 58 -9.51 6.04 0.06
CA TYR A 58 -8.80 6.00 1.35
C TYR A 58 -8.57 4.59 1.92
N PHE A 59 -9.62 3.78 2.06
CA PHE A 59 -9.50 2.43 2.64
C PHE A 59 -8.60 1.51 1.81
N ALA A 60 -8.71 1.56 0.47
CA ALA A 60 -7.86 0.76 -0.41
C ALA A 60 -6.38 1.17 -0.28
N SER A 61 -6.09 2.47 -0.17
CA SER A 61 -4.72 2.96 0.01
C SER A 61 -4.10 2.51 1.34
N VAL A 62 -4.88 2.47 2.41
CA VAL A 62 -4.43 1.93 3.71
C VAL A 62 -4.09 0.44 3.61
N GLU A 63 -4.97 -0.37 3.02
CA GLU A 63 -4.73 -1.82 2.85
C GLU A 63 -3.48 -2.10 1.98
N GLN A 64 -3.29 -1.31 0.92
CA GLN A 64 -2.09 -1.40 0.08
C GLN A 64 -0.81 -1.04 0.85
N GLN A 65 -0.84 0.00 1.70
CA GLN A 65 0.31 0.37 2.52
C GLN A 65 0.66 -0.71 3.56
N LEU A 66 -0.34 -1.34 4.16
CA LEU A 66 -0.14 -2.43 5.12
C LEU A 66 0.32 -3.72 4.42
N ASN A 67 -0.07 -3.92 3.16
CA ASN A 67 0.30 -5.10 2.38
C ASN A 67 0.85 -4.72 0.98
N PRO A 68 2.18 -4.55 0.86
CA PRO A 68 2.84 -4.17 -0.40
C PRO A 68 2.57 -5.10 -1.59
N ALA A 69 2.16 -6.35 -1.34
CA ALA A 69 1.80 -7.30 -2.41
C ALA A 69 0.53 -6.89 -3.18
N LEU A 70 -0.22 -5.90 -2.67
CA LEU A 70 -1.41 -5.33 -3.29
C LEU A 70 -1.11 -4.10 -4.17
N TYR A 71 0.14 -3.62 -4.21
CA TYR A 71 0.51 -2.48 -5.05
C TYR A 71 0.26 -2.74 -6.53
N GLY A 72 -0.31 -1.74 -7.20
CA GLY A 72 -0.65 -1.81 -8.62
C GLY A 72 -1.81 -2.75 -8.94
N LYS A 73 -2.45 -3.38 -7.95
CA LYS A 73 -3.60 -4.26 -8.15
C LYS A 73 -4.90 -3.51 -7.92
N PRO A 74 -5.95 -3.76 -8.74
CA PRO A 74 -7.29 -3.26 -8.46
C PRO A 74 -7.84 -3.97 -7.22
N ILE A 75 -8.18 -3.21 -6.18
CA ILE A 75 -8.73 -3.76 -4.92
C ILE A 75 -9.96 -2.95 -4.46
N LEU A 76 -10.82 -3.61 -3.70
CA LEU A 76 -11.99 -3.03 -3.04
C LEU A 76 -11.92 -3.39 -1.54
N VAL A 77 -12.34 -2.47 -0.67
CA VAL A 77 -12.58 -2.77 0.75
C VAL A 77 -14.09 -2.92 0.96
N ALA A 78 -14.50 -4.06 1.52
CA ALA A 78 -15.89 -4.37 1.79
C ALA A 78 -16.14 -4.51 3.30
N PRO A 79 -17.30 -4.07 3.80
CA PRO A 79 -17.66 -4.29 5.19
C PRO A 79 -17.88 -5.79 5.43
N ILE A 80 -17.33 -6.29 6.52
CA ILE A 80 -17.61 -7.64 6.99
C ILE A 80 -18.78 -7.61 7.98
N LYS A 81 -19.67 -8.61 7.89
CA LYS A 81 -20.80 -8.73 8.82
C LYS A 81 -20.27 -9.25 10.16
N LEU A 82 -20.10 -8.32 11.10
CA LEU A 82 -19.77 -8.63 12.47
C LEU A 82 -21.01 -8.39 13.36
N PRO A 83 -21.23 -9.20 14.42
CA PRO A 83 -21.97 -8.69 15.56
C PRO A 83 -21.28 -7.41 16.01
N ASN A 84 -22.03 -6.43 16.52
CA ASN A 84 -21.52 -5.07 16.77
C ASN A 84 -20.10 -5.01 17.35
N ILE A 85 -19.36 -3.93 17.06
CA ILE A 85 -17.95 -3.78 17.42
C ILE A 85 -17.69 -4.09 18.90
N PHE A 86 -18.62 -3.72 19.79
CA PHE A 86 -18.53 -4.03 21.21
C PHE A 86 -18.53 -5.54 21.49
N ALA A 87 -19.45 -6.30 20.88
CA ALA A 87 -19.52 -7.74 21.00
C ALA A 87 -18.24 -8.41 20.47
N TYR A 88 -17.76 -8.01 19.29
CA TYR A 88 -16.51 -8.53 18.74
C TYR A 88 -15.30 -8.24 19.64
N LEU A 89 -15.13 -6.99 20.10
CA LEU A 89 -14.03 -6.62 20.99
C LEU A 89 -14.13 -7.31 22.35
N SER A 90 -15.34 -7.52 22.87
CA SER A 90 -15.55 -8.25 24.13
C SER A 90 -15.19 -9.73 24.02
N ALA A 91 -15.48 -10.35 22.86
CA ALA A 91 -15.08 -11.71 22.57
C ALA A 91 -13.55 -11.81 22.41
N ALA A 92 -12.96 -10.95 21.58
CA ALA A 92 -11.51 -10.93 21.35
C ALA A 92 -10.71 -10.69 22.65
N ARG A 93 -11.20 -9.80 23.53
CA ARG A 93 -10.56 -9.55 24.85
C ARG A 93 -10.66 -10.77 25.77
N ARG A 94 -11.80 -11.46 25.78
CA ARG A 94 -11.98 -12.67 26.60
C ARG A 94 -10.99 -13.76 26.20
N ASP A 95 -10.80 -13.95 24.90
CA ASP A 95 -9.85 -14.94 24.37
C ASP A 95 -8.40 -14.60 24.78
N LEU A 96 -8.02 -13.32 24.70
CA LEU A 96 -6.71 -12.84 25.19
C LEU A 96 -6.51 -13.06 26.70
N GLN A 97 -7.55 -12.88 27.52
CA GLN A 97 -7.47 -13.14 28.96
C GLN A 97 -7.39 -14.64 29.29
N SER A 98 -8.06 -15.49 28.52
CA SER A 98 -8.02 -16.93 28.71
C SER A 98 -6.63 -17.54 28.45
N GLN A 99 -5.81 -16.86 27.64
CA GLN A 99 -4.44 -17.26 27.31
C GLN A 99 -3.40 -16.68 28.28
N GLN A 100 -3.80 -15.89 29.27
CA GLN A 100 -2.89 -15.36 30.26
C GLN A 100 -2.48 -16.49 31.22
N PRO A 101 -1.18 -16.83 31.34
CA PRO A 101 -0.75 -17.87 32.27
C PRO A 101 -1.19 -17.51 33.68
N GLN A 102 -1.86 -18.42 34.37
CA GLN A 102 -2.13 -18.28 35.80
C GLN A 102 -0.76 -18.10 36.48
N ALA A 103 -0.50 -16.92 37.04
CA ALA A 103 0.71 -16.71 37.82
C ALA A 103 0.68 -17.69 38.99
N HIS A 104 1.55 -18.71 38.93
CA HIS A 104 1.63 -19.74 39.96
C HIS A 104 2.23 -19.10 41.22
N PRO A 105 1.48 -18.96 42.33
CA PRO A 105 1.94 -18.21 43.52
C PRO A 105 3.20 -18.82 44.15
N GLU A 106 3.39 -20.14 44.00
CA GLU A 106 4.45 -20.91 44.64
C GLU A 106 5.90 -20.59 44.20
N LEU A 107 6.10 -19.78 43.15
CA LEU A 107 7.44 -19.42 42.68
C LEU A 107 8.05 -18.21 43.42
N PHE A 108 7.28 -17.50 44.23
CA PHE A 108 7.76 -16.33 44.98
C PHE A 108 8.22 -16.65 46.41
N GLU A 109 7.77 -17.76 46.99
CA GLU A 109 8.11 -18.13 48.39
C GLU A 109 9.49 -18.78 48.55
N ARG A 110 10.17 -19.18 47.47
CA ARG A 110 11.48 -19.86 47.53
C ARG A 110 12.70 -18.91 47.50
N ARG A 111 12.52 -17.60 47.61
CA ARG A 111 13.60 -16.61 47.56
C ARG A 111 13.84 -15.86 48.89
N ALA A 112 13.14 -16.22 49.95
CA ALA A 112 13.22 -15.52 51.24
C ALA A 112 13.89 -16.31 52.38
N LEU A 113 14.58 -17.42 52.09
CA LEU A 113 15.38 -18.17 53.07
C LEU A 113 16.84 -18.29 52.65
#